data_AF-M6UDN1-F1
#
_entry.id   AF-M6UDN1-F1
#
_cell.length_a   1.000
_cell.length_b   1.000
_cell.length_c   1.000
_cell.angle_alpha   90.00
_cell.angle_beta   90.00
_cell.angle_gamma   90.00
#
_symmetry.space_group_name_H-M   'P 1'
#
loop_
_entity.id
_entity.type
_entity.pdbx_description
1 polymer ?
#
loop_
_entity_poly.entity_id
_entity_poly.type
_entity_poly.pdbx_seq_one_letter_code
_entity_poly.pdbx_strand_id
1 'polypeptide(L)'
;MTTYSSPSSGGNIISGNSILSNYNGIADSTMSVNKVNKVEKNIIFQNNVGISSDYVKVDLGQGLAGSVGENIFSCNHHQDVYVGTAASGQTLYALNNAWDHMPPTTSNSYSGYGADIVNLNYGTIVYYAGGSVTSRACN
;
A
#
# COMPACT_ATOMS: atom_id res chain seq x y z
N MET A 1 10.89 -4.93 38.60
CA MET A 1 10.78 -3.73 37.75
C MET A 1 10.69 -4.22 36.31
N THR A 2 9.48 -4.33 35.77
CA THR A 2 9.23 -4.82 34.41
C THR A 2 9.43 -3.65 33.45
N THR A 3 10.51 -3.67 32.68
CA THR A 3 10.73 -2.70 31.62
C THR A 3 9.79 -3.03 30.45
N TYR A 4 8.73 -2.25 30.28
CA TYR A 4 7.99 -2.23 29.03
C TYR A 4 8.88 -1.55 27.98
N SER A 5 9.54 -2.35 27.15
CA SER A 5 10.10 -1.88 25.90
C SER A 5 8.93 -1.48 25.00
N SER A 6 8.60 -0.19 24.96
CA SER A 6 7.81 0.33 23.82
C SER A 6 8.66 0.06 22.56
N PRO A 7 8.14 -0.61 21.52
CA PRO A 7 8.93 -0.79 20.32
C PRO A 7 9.25 0.60 19.77
N SER A 8 10.54 0.90 19.63
CA SER A 8 11.08 2.17 19.12
C SER A 8 10.80 2.39 17.63
N SER A 9 10.02 1.50 17.01
CA SER A 9 9.60 1.49 15.62
C SER A 9 8.20 0.89 15.54
N GLY A 10 7.26 1.60 14.90
CA GLY A 10 5.91 1.07 14.68
C GLY A 10 4.89 2.17 14.39
N GLY A 11 3.99 1.89 13.47
CA GLY A 11 2.79 2.68 13.21
C GLY A 11 1.54 1.96 13.70
N ASN A 12 0.39 2.33 13.12
CA ASN A 12 -0.87 1.65 13.36
C ASN A 12 -0.92 0.32 12.60
N ILE A 13 -1.81 -0.59 13.02
CA ILE A 13 -2.12 -1.81 12.29
C ILE A 13 -3.53 -1.68 11.71
N ILE A 14 -3.65 -1.83 10.39
CA ILE A 14 -4.92 -1.86 9.66
C ILE A 14 -5.03 -3.25 9.05
N SER A 15 -5.87 -4.11 9.63
CA SER A 15 -5.97 -5.50 9.20
C SER A 15 -7.37 -6.09 9.26
N GLY A 16 -7.69 -6.98 8.31
CA GLY A 16 -8.94 -7.74 8.30
C GLY A 16 -10.17 -6.93 7.90
N ASN A 17 -9.99 -5.79 7.22
CA ASN A 17 -11.09 -4.89 6.86
C ASN A 17 -11.57 -5.12 5.43
N SER A 18 -12.82 -4.75 5.16
CA SER A 18 -13.34 -4.52 3.80
C SER A 18 -13.56 -3.02 3.61
N ILE A 19 -12.79 -2.41 2.72
CA ILE A 19 -12.74 -0.97 2.48
C ILE A 19 -13.23 -0.73 1.05
N LEU A 20 -14.49 -0.27 0.94
CA LEU A 20 -15.26 -0.32 -0.29
C LEU A 20 -15.80 1.05 -0.68
N SER A 21 -15.68 1.43 -1.96
CA SER A 21 -16.42 2.56 -2.55
C SER A 21 -16.17 3.93 -1.91
N ASN A 22 -14.95 4.20 -1.45
CA ASN A 22 -14.54 5.51 -0.91
C ASN A 22 -13.75 6.32 -1.94
N TYR A 23 -13.57 7.62 -1.68
CA TYR A 23 -12.64 8.44 -2.47
C TYR A 23 -11.18 7.96 -2.33
N ASN A 24 -10.73 7.75 -1.09
CA ASN A 24 -9.52 6.98 -0.79
C ASN A 24 -9.92 5.86 0.16
N GLY A 25 -9.49 4.63 -0.10
CA GLY A 25 -9.68 3.53 0.85
C GLY A 25 -8.90 3.78 2.15
N ILE A 26 -7.59 4.03 2.01
CA ILE A 26 -6.72 4.47 3.10
C ILE A 26 -5.95 5.71 2.63
N ALA A 27 -6.01 6.78 3.44
CA ALA A 27 -5.16 7.95 3.26
C ALA A 27 -4.13 8.00 4.39
N ASP A 28 -2.85 7.86 4.05
CA ASP A 28 -1.73 7.95 4.97
C ASP A 28 -1.01 9.28 4.83
N SER A 29 -1.08 10.08 5.89
CA SER A 29 -0.37 11.36 6.03
C SER A 29 0.70 11.30 7.12
N THR A 30 1.21 10.10 7.43
CA THR A 30 2.23 9.93 8.47
C THR A 30 3.55 10.56 8.02
N MET A 31 4.02 11.56 8.76
CA MET A 31 5.29 12.24 8.47
C MET A 31 6.46 11.75 9.33
N SER A 32 6.17 10.99 10.40
CA SER A 32 7.21 10.55 11.32
C SER A 32 8.11 9.49 10.66
N VAL A 33 9.41 9.74 10.68
CA VAL A 33 10.41 8.83 10.10
C VAL A 33 10.44 7.45 10.77
N ASN A 34 10.03 7.37 12.04
CA ASN A 34 10.09 6.14 12.84
C ASN A 34 8.76 5.38 12.90
N LYS A 35 7.71 5.87 12.21
CA LYS A 35 6.40 5.24 12.20
C LYS A 35 6.07 4.75 10.80
N VAL A 36 5.86 3.46 10.67
CA VAL A 36 5.39 2.81 9.45
C VAL A 36 4.15 2.01 9.81
N ASN A 37 3.02 2.31 9.18
CA ASN A 37 1.76 1.64 9.40
C ASN A 37 1.77 0.27 8.72
N LYS A 38 1.33 -0.74 9.44
CA LYS A 38 1.19 -2.10 8.94
C LYS A 38 -0.19 -2.25 8.29
N VAL A 39 -0.24 -2.59 7.01
CA VAL A 39 -1.51 -2.81 6.28
C VAL A 39 -1.50 -4.22 5.70
N GLU A 40 -2.38 -5.08 6.20
CA GLU A 40 -2.38 -6.51 5.85
C GLU A 40 -3.78 -7.13 5.88
N LYS A 41 -4.05 -8.13 5.04
CA LYS A 41 -5.31 -8.90 5.07
C LYS A 41 -6.56 -8.05 4.86
N ASN A 42 -6.47 -6.94 4.14
CA ASN A 42 -7.62 -6.09 3.82
C ASN A 42 -8.13 -6.37 2.40
N ILE A 43 -9.43 -6.21 2.19
CA ILE A 43 -10.05 -6.13 0.87
C ILE A 43 -10.27 -4.65 0.56
N ILE A 44 -9.58 -4.15 -0.47
CA ILE A 44 -9.59 -2.73 -0.84
C ILE A 44 -10.12 -2.63 -2.26
N PHE A 45 -11.42 -2.35 -2.37
CA PHE A 45 -12.17 -2.60 -3.59
C PHE A 45 -13.09 -1.44 -3.98
N GLN A 46 -13.13 -1.11 -5.28
CA GLN A 46 -13.98 -0.04 -5.83
C GLN A 46 -13.80 1.34 -5.19
N ASN A 47 -12.66 1.61 -4.55
CA ASN A 47 -12.35 2.98 -4.14
C ASN A 47 -11.87 3.77 -5.35
N ASN A 48 -11.94 5.10 -5.30
CA ASN A 48 -11.37 5.93 -6.35
C ASN A 48 -9.82 5.78 -6.39
N VAL A 49 -9.20 5.75 -5.20
CA VAL A 49 -7.83 5.27 -4.97
C VAL A 49 -7.84 4.26 -3.82
N GLY A 50 -7.17 3.12 -3.95
CA GLY A 50 -7.12 2.12 -2.87
C GLY A 50 -6.38 2.64 -1.64
N ILE A 51 -5.08 2.92 -1.77
CA ILE A 51 -4.23 3.53 -0.73
C ILE A 51 -3.50 4.74 -1.32
N SER A 52 -3.52 5.86 -0.61
CA SER A 52 -2.72 7.05 -0.93
C SER A 52 -1.74 7.33 0.21
N SER A 53 -0.44 7.32 -0.07
CA SER A 53 0.62 7.62 0.92
C SER A 53 1.68 8.55 0.32
N ASP A 54 1.75 9.79 0.82
CA ASP A 54 2.70 10.77 0.28
C ASP A 54 4.15 10.53 0.73
N TYR A 55 4.33 9.96 1.92
CA TYR A 55 5.63 9.74 2.56
C TYR A 55 6.01 8.26 2.68
N VAL A 56 5.28 7.34 2.03
CA VAL A 56 5.52 5.89 2.04
C VAL A 56 5.73 5.38 3.47
N LYS A 57 4.77 5.69 4.35
CA LYS A 57 4.73 5.20 5.73
C LYS A 57 3.71 4.08 5.89
N VAL A 58 3.69 3.21 4.89
CA VAL A 58 2.90 1.98 4.86
C VAL A 58 3.78 0.80 4.48
N ASP A 59 3.63 -0.30 5.22
CA ASP A 59 4.18 -1.61 4.89
C ASP A 59 3.02 -2.49 4.43
N LEU A 60 3.04 -2.82 3.15
CA LEU A 60 2.04 -3.67 2.50
C LEU A 60 2.54 -5.11 2.36
N GLY A 61 3.70 -5.48 2.91
CA GLY A 61 4.17 -6.85 2.96
C GLY A 61 5.69 -6.99 3.02
N GLN A 62 6.19 -7.69 4.04
CA GLN A 62 7.59 -8.03 4.30
C GLN A 62 8.53 -6.83 4.53
N GLY A 63 7.99 -5.64 4.82
CA GLY A 63 8.77 -4.51 5.30
C GLY A 63 9.13 -4.63 6.79
N LEU A 64 9.84 -3.62 7.30
CA LEU A 64 10.29 -3.58 8.70
C LEU A 64 9.16 -3.47 9.73
N ALA A 65 7.96 -3.05 9.33
CA ALA A 65 6.78 -3.07 10.21
C ALA A 65 6.17 -4.49 10.32
N GLY A 66 6.67 -5.45 9.52
CA GLY A 66 6.33 -6.86 9.59
C GLY A 66 4.96 -7.19 9.01
N SER A 67 4.45 -6.39 8.07
CA SER A 67 3.22 -6.74 7.33
C SER A 67 3.38 -8.09 6.65
N VAL A 68 2.38 -8.97 6.75
CA VAL A 68 2.41 -10.21 5.96
C VAL A 68 1.96 -9.99 4.52
N GLY A 69 1.42 -8.82 4.21
CA GLY A 69 0.72 -8.54 2.96
C GLY A 69 -0.69 -9.13 3.00
N GLU A 70 -1.02 -9.98 2.05
CA GLU A 70 -2.35 -10.59 1.91
C GLU A 70 -3.48 -9.56 1.74
N ASN A 71 -3.16 -8.34 1.31
CA ASN A 71 -4.20 -7.40 0.88
C ASN A 71 -4.69 -7.82 -0.51
N ILE A 72 -5.98 -7.62 -0.75
CA ILE A 72 -6.60 -7.76 -2.06
C ILE A 72 -6.94 -6.36 -2.53
N PHE A 73 -6.21 -5.90 -3.53
CA PHE A 73 -6.56 -4.69 -4.26
C PHE A 73 -7.29 -5.08 -5.53
N SER A 74 -8.44 -4.45 -5.77
CA SER A 74 -9.23 -4.79 -6.94
C SER A 74 -10.26 -3.74 -7.33
N CYS A 75 -10.35 -3.44 -8.62
CA CYS A 75 -11.34 -2.51 -9.19
C CYS A 75 -11.31 -1.11 -8.57
N ASN A 76 -10.18 -0.67 -8.02
CA ASN A 76 -10.03 0.73 -7.66
C ASN A 76 -9.96 1.58 -8.95
N HIS A 77 -10.66 2.71 -8.99
CA HIS A 77 -10.95 3.40 -10.26
C HIS A 77 -9.69 3.92 -10.96
N HIS A 78 -8.80 4.58 -10.22
CA HIS A 78 -7.58 5.16 -10.78
C HIS A 78 -6.34 4.29 -10.54
N GLN A 79 -6.10 3.95 -9.27
CA GLN A 79 -5.03 3.05 -8.89
C GLN A 79 -5.27 2.37 -7.55
N ASP A 80 -4.66 1.21 -7.37
CA ASP A 80 -4.69 0.48 -6.11
C ASP A 80 -3.83 1.16 -5.05
N VAL A 81 -2.62 1.57 -5.43
CA VAL A 81 -1.68 2.26 -4.54
C VAL A 81 -1.09 3.47 -5.24
N TYR A 82 -1.21 4.62 -4.60
CA TYR A 82 -0.57 5.86 -5.00
C TYR A 82 0.49 6.24 -3.97
N VAL A 83 1.73 6.43 -4.43
CA VAL A 83 2.83 6.96 -3.61
C VAL A 83 3.31 8.30 -4.16
N GLY A 84 3.30 9.31 -3.29
CA GLY A 84 3.55 10.72 -3.61
C GLY A 84 5.02 11.12 -3.77
N THR A 85 5.28 12.38 -4.12
CA THR A 85 6.63 12.91 -4.40
C THR A 85 7.51 13.10 -3.16
N ALA A 86 6.92 13.15 -1.97
CA ALA A 86 7.67 13.22 -0.70
C ALA A 86 8.29 11.87 -0.30
N ALA A 87 8.15 10.86 -1.16
CA ALA A 87 8.68 9.51 -1.01
C ALA A 87 10.11 9.31 -1.55
N SER A 88 10.77 10.36 -2.06
CA SER A 88 12.08 10.22 -2.72
C SER A 88 13.10 9.48 -1.84
N GLY A 89 13.65 8.37 -2.36
CA GLY A 89 14.63 7.52 -1.67
C GLY A 89 14.04 6.57 -0.62
N GLN A 90 12.72 6.52 -0.48
CA GLN A 90 12.03 5.58 0.40
C GLN A 90 11.68 4.28 -0.32
N THR A 91 11.30 3.27 0.46
CA THR A 91 10.98 1.95 -0.05
C THR A 91 9.55 1.56 0.30
N LEU A 92 8.76 1.25 -0.73
CA LEU A 92 7.46 0.60 -0.56
C LEU A 92 7.67 -0.92 -0.64
N TYR A 93 7.36 -1.61 0.45
CA TYR A 93 7.30 -3.08 0.49
C TYR A 93 5.85 -3.51 0.28
N ALA A 94 5.60 -4.29 -0.78
CA ALA A 94 4.26 -4.70 -1.21
C ALA A 94 4.20 -6.17 -1.63
N LEU A 95 4.88 -7.04 -0.87
CA LEU A 95 4.93 -8.47 -1.12
C LEU A 95 3.63 -9.18 -0.71
N ASN A 96 3.34 -10.32 -1.36
CA ASN A 96 2.24 -11.23 -1.03
C ASN A 96 0.83 -10.60 -1.10
N ASN A 97 0.61 -9.58 -1.91
CA ASN A 97 -0.71 -9.01 -2.15
C ASN A 97 -1.33 -9.58 -3.43
N ALA A 98 -2.66 -9.58 -3.50
CA ALA A 98 -3.40 -9.84 -4.71
C ALA A 98 -3.75 -8.51 -5.40
N TRP A 99 -3.55 -8.46 -6.71
CA TRP A 99 -3.65 -7.26 -7.54
C TRP A 99 -4.57 -7.48 -8.72
N ASP A 100 -4.98 -6.41 -9.38
CA ASP A 100 -5.72 -6.48 -10.63
C ASP A 100 -4.83 -7.06 -11.76
N HIS A 101 -3.52 -6.81 -11.74
CA HIS A 101 -2.55 -7.34 -12.72
C HIS A 101 -1.39 -8.14 -12.13
N MET A 102 -0.77 -9.03 -12.94
CA MET A 102 0.44 -9.77 -12.56
C MET A 102 1.48 -9.82 -13.71
N PRO A 103 2.71 -9.31 -13.51
CA PRO A 103 3.14 -8.51 -12.35
C PRO A 103 2.28 -7.23 -12.21
N PRO A 104 2.20 -6.63 -11.00
CA PRO A 104 1.49 -5.37 -10.82
C PRO A 104 1.99 -4.33 -11.81
N THR A 105 1.06 -3.69 -12.50
CA THR A 105 1.34 -2.58 -13.41
C THR A 105 1.83 -1.38 -12.60
N THR A 106 2.86 -0.71 -13.14
CA THR A 106 3.41 0.48 -12.50
C THR A 106 3.35 1.67 -13.45
N SER A 107 2.98 2.83 -12.92
CA SER A 107 2.97 4.11 -13.64
C SER A 107 3.77 5.15 -12.87
N ASN A 108 4.37 6.11 -13.59
CA ASN A 108 5.09 7.22 -12.99
C ASN A 108 4.27 8.52 -12.87
N SER A 109 3.02 8.47 -13.31
CA SER A 109 2.08 9.58 -13.26
C SER A 109 0.71 9.06 -12.86
N TYR A 110 -0.10 9.94 -12.25
CA TYR A 110 -1.47 9.60 -11.88
C TYR A 110 -2.22 9.11 -13.12
N SER A 111 -2.59 7.84 -13.13
CA SER A 111 -3.30 7.22 -14.24
C SER A 111 -4.80 7.44 -14.06
N GLY A 112 -5.46 7.85 -15.15
CA GLY A 112 -6.92 7.89 -15.18
C GLY A 112 -7.58 6.50 -15.08
N TYR A 113 -6.81 5.41 -15.27
CA TYR A 113 -7.32 4.07 -15.50
C TYR A 113 -6.43 3.01 -14.83
N GLY A 114 -6.93 2.42 -13.74
CA GLY A 114 -6.60 1.08 -13.20
C GLY A 114 -5.15 0.62 -13.07
N ALA A 115 -4.16 1.51 -12.89
CA ALA A 115 -2.80 1.05 -12.58
C ALA A 115 -2.73 0.47 -11.16
N ASP A 116 -2.01 -0.63 -10.95
CA ASP A 116 -1.90 -1.17 -9.59
C ASP A 116 -1.07 -0.21 -8.71
N ILE A 117 0.07 0.29 -9.20
CA ILE A 117 0.96 1.16 -8.42
C ILE A 117 1.37 2.40 -9.21
N VAL A 118 0.95 3.58 -8.74
CA VAL A 118 1.48 4.86 -9.19
C VAL A 118 2.66 5.27 -8.30
N ASN A 119 3.87 5.21 -8.86
CA ASN A 119 5.13 5.64 -8.27
C ASN A 119 5.57 6.98 -8.90
N LEU A 120 5.07 8.09 -8.37
CA LEU A 120 5.31 9.41 -8.95
C LEU A 120 6.81 9.71 -9.11
N ASN A 121 7.18 10.11 -10.33
CA ASN A 121 8.56 10.44 -10.73
C ASN A 121 9.59 9.32 -10.44
N TYR A 122 9.14 8.08 -10.22
CA TYR A 122 9.98 6.98 -9.73
C TYR A 122 10.76 7.33 -8.45
N GLY A 123 10.20 8.20 -7.60
CA GLY A 123 10.86 8.63 -6.36
C GLY A 123 11.01 7.50 -5.34
N THR A 124 10.15 6.48 -5.42
CA THR A 124 10.14 5.36 -4.47
C THR A 124 10.77 4.12 -5.09
N ILE A 125 11.51 3.35 -4.31
CA ILE A 125 11.86 1.97 -4.69
C ILE A 125 10.68 1.08 -4.30
N VAL A 126 10.06 0.41 -5.27
CA VAL A 126 8.92 -0.47 -5.02
C VAL A 126 9.38 -1.93 -5.11
N TYR A 127 9.22 -2.68 -4.02
CA TYR A 127 9.41 -4.12 -4.00
C TYR A 127 8.05 -4.82 -3.95
N TYR A 128 7.70 -5.53 -5.02
CA TYR A 128 6.58 -6.45 -5.08
C TYR A 128 7.09 -7.83 -5.51
N ALA A 129 6.60 -8.87 -4.85
CA ALA A 129 6.90 -10.27 -5.17
C ALA A 129 5.91 -11.18 -4.44
N GLY A 130 5.80 -12.45 -4.87
CA GLY A 130 4.98 -13.46 -4.20
C GLY A 130 3.47 -13.19 -4.21
N GLY A 131 3.02 -12.18 -4.97
CA GLY A 131 1.62 -11.84 -5.12
C GLY A 131 0.87 -12.75 -6.10
N SER A 132 -0.44 -12.54 -6.19
CA SER A 132 -1.32 -13.23 -7.14
C SER A 132 -2.21 -12.25 -7.90
N VAL A 133 -2.87 -12.70 -8.96
CA VAL A 133 -4.02 -11.96 -9.52
C VAL A 133 -5.22 -12.16 -8.60
N THR A 134 -5.98 -11.11 -8.33
CA THR A 134 -7.23 -11.19 -7.57
C THR A 134 -8.33 -11.90 -8.37
N SER A 135 -9.20 -12.64 -7.69
CA SER A 135 -10.33 -13.34 -8.33
C SER A 135 -11.38 -12.42 -8.95
N ARG A 136 -11.30 -11.11 -8.68
CA ARG A 136 -12.24 -10.09 -9.18
C ARG A 136 -11.52 -8.98 -9.95
N ALA A 137 -10.41 -9.31 -10.62
CA ALA A 137 -9.57 -8.34 -11.30
C ALA A 137 -10.34 -7.41 -12.26
N CYS A 138 -9.97 -6.13 -12.26
CA CYS A 138 -10.48 -5.07 -13.13
C CYS A 138 -9.37 -4.40 -13.95
N ASN A 139 -9.72 -3.50 -14.86
CA ASN A 139 -8.81 -2.79 -15.78
C ASN A 139 -8.68 -1.31 -15.47
#